data_AF-A0A1D7XXF6-F1
#
_entry.id   AF-A0A1D7XXF6-F1
#
_cell.length_a   1.000
_cell.length_b   1.000
_cell.length_c   1.000
_cell.angle_alpha   90.00
_cell.angle_beta   90.00
_cell.angle_gamma   90.00
#
_symmetry.space_group_name_H-M   'P 1'
#
loop_
_entity.id
_entity.type
_entity.pdbx_description
1 polymer ?
#
loop_
_entity_poly.entity_id
_entity_poly.type
_entity_poly.pdbx_seq_one_letter_code
_entity_poly.pdbx_strand_id
1 'polypeptide(L)' 'MQGKPFCITVDHDTLEDHCATIRHRDSVEQQRVKIEILKTIIENEVAMK' A
#
# COMPACT_ATOMS: atom_id res chain seq x y z
N MET A 1 15.70 5.97 -12.70
CA MET A 1 15.45 5.23 -11.44
C MET A 1 14.22 4.36 -11.66
N GLN A 2 14.38 3.06 -11.95
CA GLN A 2 13.23 2.15 -12.02
C GLN A 2 13.22 1.32 -10.74
N GLY A 3 12.27 1.60 -9.87
CA GLY A 3 12.06 0.87 -8.64
C GLY A 3 10.59 0.87 -8.30
N LYS A 4 10.15 -0.10 -7.48
CA LYS A 4 8.76 -0.18 -7.04
C LYS A 4 8.36 1.13 -6.34
N PRO A 5 7.26 1.78 -6.74
CA PRO A 5 6.83 3.07 -6.18
C PRO A 5 6.44 2.96 -4.69
N PHE A 6 5.97 1.79 -4.27
CA PHE A 6 5.54 1.54 -2.89
C PHE A 6 5.86 0.11 -2.43
N CYS A 7 5.82 -0.08 -1.11
CA CYS A 7 5.86 -1.37 -0.42
C CYS A 7 4.58 -1.57 0.39
N ILE A 8 4.11 -2.81 0.53
CA ILE A 8 2.94 -3.17 1.34
C ILE A 8 3.39 -4.13 2.43
N THR A 9 3.01 -3.84 3.68
CA THR A 9 3.23 -4.71 4.84
C THR A 9 1.91 -5.34 5.24
N VAL A 10 1.94 -6.68 5.36
CA VAL A 10 0.84 -7.51 5.87
C VAL A 10 1.39 -8.22 7.11
N ASP A 11 0.78 -7.95 8.26
CA ASP A 11 1.17 -8.47 9.56
C ASP A 11 0.06 -9.34 10.17
N HIS A 12 0.26 -9.84 11.40
CA HIS A 12 -0.77 -10.64 12.08
C HIS A 12 -2.01 -9.79 12.40
N ASP A 13 -1.83 -8.51 12.71
CA ASP A 13 -2.90 -7.56 13.00
C ASP A 13 -3.80 -7.34 11.77
N THR A 14 -3.25 -7.47 10.55
CA THR A 14 -4.01 -7.40 9.29
C THR A 14 -5.18 -8.40 9.23
N LEU A 15 -5.05 -9.57 9.86
CA LEU A 15 -6.13 -10.56 9.90
C LEU A 15 -7.26 -10.15 10.87
N GLU A 16 -6.94 -9.38 11.90
CA GLU A 16 -7.90 -8.94 12.91
C GLU A 16 -8.58 -7.62 12.50
N ASP A 17 -7.85 -6.68 11.92
CA ASP A 17 -8.33 -5.34 11.59
C ASP A 17 -8.63 -5.12 10.10
N HIS A 18 -8.36 -6.12 9.25
CA HIS A 18 -8.50 -6.06 7.80
C HIS A 18 -7.80 -4.85 7.17
N CYS A 19 -6.68 -4.42 7.74
CA CYS A 19 -5.88 -3.30 7.26
C CYS A 19 -4.43 -3.71 6.96
N ALA A 20 -3.89 -3.14 5.89
CA ALA A 20 -2.49 -3.29 5.50
C ALA A 20 -1.80 -1.92 5.54
N THR A 21 -0.48 -1.92 5.71
CA THR A 21 0.30 -0.68 5.69
C THR A 21 0.96 -0.50 4.33
N ILE A 22 0.68 0.62 3.65
CA ILE A 22 1.38 1.03 2.44
C ILE A 22 2.48 2.02 2.83
N ARG A 23 3.69 1.80 2.31
CA ARG A 23 4.81 2.73 2.41
C ARG A 23 5.23 3.23 1.04
N HIS A 24 5.21 4.54 0.87
CA HIS A 24 5.70 5.20 -0.35
C HIS A 24 7.21 5.35 -0.31
N ARG A 25 7.89 4.98 -1.40
CA ARG A 25 9.34 5.03 -1.46
C ARG A 25 9.87 6.47 -1.50
N ASP A 26 9.17 7.33 -2.23
CA ASP A 26 9.67 8.67 -2.55
C ASP A 26 9.33 9.69 -1.46
N SER A 27 8.17 9.56 -0.79
CA SER A 27 7.74 10.47 0.28
C SER A 27 8.09 9.97 1.69
N VAL A 28 8.57 8.73 1.84
CA VAL A 28 8.82 8.06 3.15
C VAL A 28 7.54 7.93 4.00
N GLU A 29 6.37 8.24 3.42
CA GLU A 29 5.08 8.20 4.09
C GLU A 29 4.59 6.76 4.29
N GLN A 30 3.93 6.52 5.42
CA GLN A 30 3.31 5.25 5.76
C GLN A 30 1.85 5.47 6.14
N GLN A 31 0.96 4.70 5.53
CA GLN A 31 -0.48 4.78 5.78
C GLN A 31 -1.05 3.38 6.00
N ARG A 32 -1.85 3.20 7.07
CA ARG A 32 -2.61 1.98 7.30
C ARG A 32 -3.97 2.14 6.63
N VAL A 33 -4.23 1.27 5.66
CA VAL A 33 -5.42 1.33 4.81
C VAL A 33 -6.16 0.02 4.87
N LYS A 34 -7.48 0.06 4.75
CA LYS A 34 -8.27 -1.17 4.69
C LYS A 34 -7.97 -1.94 3.41
N ILE A 35 -8.01 -3.26 3.49
CA ILE A 35 -7.79 -4.14 2.33
C ILE A 35 -8.81 -3.87 1.21
N GLU A 36 -10.04 -3.48 1.57
CA GLU A 36 -11.09 -3.12 0.58
C GLU A 36 -10.66 -1.97 -0.35
N ILE A 37 -10.00 -0.93 0.19
CA ILE A 37 -9.53 0.23 -0.57
C ILE A 37 -8.13 0.03 -1.15
N LEU A 38 -7.34 -0.89 -0.58
CA LEU A 38 -5.97 -1.20 -1.00
C LEU A 38 -5.90 -1.55 -2.49
N LYS A 39 -6.86 -2.34 -3.00
CA LYS A 39 -6.90 -2.72 -4.43
C LYS A 39 -7.01 -1.49 -5.33
N THR A 40 -7.92 -0.57 -5.01
CA THR A 40 -8.13 0.66 -5.78
C THR A 40 -6.91 1.58 -5.74
N ILE A 41 -6.27 1.70 -4.58
CA ILE A 41 -5.03 2.48 -4.44
C ILE A 41 -3.95 1.90 -5.37
N ILE A 42 -3.69 0.59 -5.29
CA ILE A 42 -2.69 -0.07 -6.13
C ILE A 42 -3.02 0.12 -7.62
N GLU A 43 -4.27 -0.10 -8.02
CA GLU A 43 -4.71 0.05 -9.41
C GLU A 43 -4.47 1.47 -9.94
N ASN A 44 -4.80 2.51 -9.16
CA ASN A 44 -4.54 3.90 -9.55
C ASN A 44 -3.04 4.18 -9.72
N GLU A 45 -2.22 3.72 -8.78
CA GLU A 45 -0.78 3.95 -8.78
C GLU A 45 -0.05 3.20 -9.91
N VAL A 46 -0.53 2.01 -10.30
CA VAL A 46 0.06 1.25 -11.43
C VAL A 46 -0.56 1.56 -12.79
N ALA A 47 -1.77 2.13 -12.84
CA ALA A 47 -2.43 2.51 -14.09
C ALA A 47 -1.91 3.83 -14.68
N MET A 48 -1.31 4.70 -13.88
CA MET A 48 -0.59 5.88 -14.39
C MET A 48 0.72 5.44 -15.06
N LYS A 49 0.65 5.22 -16.38
CA LYS A 49 1.81 5.08 -17.28
C LYS A 49 2.31 6.44 -17.73
#